data_AF-A0A401R600-F1
#
_entry.id   AF-A0A401R600-F1
#
_cell.length_a   1.000
_cell.length_b   1.000
_cell.length_c   1.000
_cell.angle_alpha   90.00
_cell.angle_beta   90.00
_cell.angle_gamma   90.00
#
_symmetry.space_group_name_H-M   'P 1'
#
loop_
_entity.id
_entity.type
_entity.pdbx_description
1 polymer ?
#
loop_
_entity_poly.entity_id
_entity_poly.type
_entity_poly.pdbx_seq_one_letter_code
_entity_poly.pdbx_strand_id
1 'polypeptide(L)'
;MSLLFFGKDPDSDDDHCPSAWVDETTADLVLQGWKGDDATEAQCLNFGSIPDTEAVIRIPARMVPQLRKACDAAERAASESDLR
;
A
#
# COMPACT_ATOMS: atom_id res chain seq x y z
N MET A 1 14.02 7.86 -7.03
CA MET A 1 12.76 7.50 -6.35
C MET A 1 11.92 8.75 -6.24
N SER A 2 10.77 8.77 -6.92
CA SER A 2 9.79 9.85 -6.87
C SER A 2 8.48 9.24 -6.41
N LEU A 3 8.01 9.61 -5.22
CA LEU A 3 6.79 9.05 -4.63
C LEU A 3 5.64 10.03 -4.78
N LEU A 4 4.62 9.65 -5.55
CA LEU A 4 3.39 10.40 -5.69
C LEU A 4 2.42 10.03 -4.56
N PHE A 5 2.06 11.00 -3.71
CA PHE A 5 1.21 10.79 -2.54
C PHE A 5 -0.29 10.83 -2.88
N PHE A 6 -1.04 9.83 -2.40
CA PHE A 6 -2.49 9.70 -2.65
C PHE A 6 -3.37 9.95 -1.44
N GLY A 7 -2.77 10.09 -0.26
CA GLY A 7 -3.46 10.46 0.96
C GLY A 7 -3.06 9.62 2.16
N LYS A 8 -3.40 10.14 3.33
CA LYS A 8 -3.38 9.44 4.61
C LYS A 8 -4.81 9.19 5.07
N ASP A 9 -4.92 8.35 6.10
CA ASP A 9 -6.17 8.07 6.78
C ASP A 9 -6.86 9.37 7.24
N PRO A 10 -8.07 9.67 6.75
CA PRO A 10 -8.77 10.91 7.07
C PRO A 10 -9.23 11.03 8.52
N ASP A 11 -9.34 9.91 9.24
CA ASP A 11 -9.87 9.85 10.62
C ASP A 11 -8.76 9.62 11.66
N SER A 12 -7.51 9.92 11.33
CA SER A 12 -6.36 9.66 12.21
C SER A 12 -5.92 10.91 12.98
N ASP A 13 -5.92 10.83 14.32
CA ASP A 13 -5.42 11.86 15.26
C ASP A 13 -3.87 11.83 15.39
N ASP A 14 -3.20 11.96 14.25
CA ASP A 14 -1.78 12.31 14.07
C ASP A 14 -0.67 11.36 14.56
N ASP A 15 -0.91 10.32 15.36
CA ASP A 15 0.19 9.45 15.79
C ASP A 15 0.52 8.30 14.81
N HIS A 16 -0.49 7.68 14.17
CA HIS A 16 -0.28 6.58 13.21
C HIS A 16 -1.31 6.61 12.08
N CYS A 17 -0.92 7.19 10.95
CA CYS A 17 -1.81 7.42 9.81
C CYS A 17 -1.47 6.48 8.64
N PRO A 18 -2.25 5.40 8.40
CA PRO A 18 -2.12 4.63 7.17
C PRO A 18 -2.08 5.54 5.95
N SER A 19 -1.17 5.28 5.01
CA SER A 19 -0.85 6.19 3.91
C SER A 19 -0.50 5.43 2.64
N ALA A 20 -0.73 6.07 1.48
CA ALA A 20 -0.52 5.45 0.18
C ALA A 20 0.27 6.37 -0.78
N TRP A 21 1.23 5.78 -1.48
CA TRP A 21 2.01 6.41 -2.54
C TRP A 21 2.16 5.47 -3.74
N VAL A 22 2.60 6.03 -4.87
CA VAL A 22 3.09 5.29 -6.05
C VAL A 22 4.53 5.72 -6.31
N ASP A 23 5.45 4.78 -6.53
CA ASP A 23 6.77 5.08 -7.09
C ASP A 23 6.64 5.27 -8.60
N GLU A 24 6.86 6.49 -9.07
CA GLU A 24 6.76 6.84 -10.49
C GLU A 24 7.83 6.17 -11.35
N THR A 25 8.88 5.60 -10.74
CA THR A 25 9.98 4.92 -11.42
C THR A 25 9.64 3.47 -11.74
N THR A 26 9.04 2.77 -10.79
CA THR A 26 8.76 1.33 -10.88
C THR A 26 7.28 1.02 -11.06
N ALA A 27 6.41 2.03 -10.92
CA ALA A 27 4.97 1.91 -10.81
C ALA A 27 4.48 1.16 -9.57
N ASP A 28 5.35 0.88 -8.60
CA ASP A 28 4.98 0.14 -7.40
C ASP A 28 4.09 0.96 -6.46
N LEU A 29 3.12 0.29 -5.83
CA LEU A 29 2.37 0.84 -4.71
C LEU A 29 3.20 0.75 -3.44
N VAL A 30 3.39 1.88 -2.76
CA VAL A 30 4.04 1.94 -1.45
C VAL A 30 2.97 2.26 -0.41
N LEU A 31 2.79 1.38 0.56
CA LEU A 31 1.72 1.45 1.54
C LEU A 31 2.27 1.45 2.96
N GLN A 32 1.74 2.33 3.81
CA GLN A 32 1.94 2.31 5.25
C GLN A 32 0.63 1.93 5.94
N GLY A 33 0.67 0.98 6.86
CA GLY A 33 -0.46 0.53 7.66
C GLY A 33 -0.03 0.09 9.05
N TRP A 34 -0.99 -0.40 9.85
CA TRP A 34 -0.65 -1.03 11.12
C TRP A 34 -0.14 -2.45 10.89
N LYS A 35 0.74 -2.95 11.75
CA LYS A 35 1.14 -4.36 11.68
C LYS A 35 -0.06 -5.26 11.94
N GLY A 36 -0.14 -6.38 11.21
CA GLY A 36 -1.05 -7.47 11.54
C GLY A 36 -0.77 -7.99 12.96
N ASP A 37 -1.81 -8.47 13.63
CA ASP A 37 -1.62 -9.28 14.83
C ASP A 37 -1.34 -10.74 14.45
N ASP A 38 -0.87 -11.54 15.42
CA ASP A 38 -0.53 -12.95 15.22
C ASP A 38 -1.69 -13.75 14.60
N ALA A 39 -2.93 -13.43 14.96
CA ALA A 39 -4.11 -14.11 14.42
C ALA A 39 -4.31 -13.78 12.93
N THR A 40 -4.06 -12.54 12.53
CA THR A 40 -4.10 -12.09 11.14
C THR A 40 -3.00 -12.76 10.33
N GLU A 41 -1.77 -12.73 10.84
CA GLU A 41 -0.62 -13.35 10.18
C GLU A 41 -0.83 -14.86 10.01
N ALA A 42 -1.32 -15.54 11.05
CA ALA A 42 -1.65 -16.97 10.98
C ALA A 42 -2.70 -17.29 9.89
N GLN A 43 -3.69 -16.40 9.68
CA GLN A 43 -4.66 -16.58 8.59
C GLN A 43 -4.02 -16.39 7.21
N CYS A 44 -3.13 -15.40 7.05
CA CYS A 44 -2.39 -15.18 5.81
C CYS A 44 -1.46 -16.36 5.48
N LEU A 45 -0.84 -16.97 6.51
CA LEU A 45 0.06 -18.11 6.36
C LEU A 45 -0.62 -19.36 5.77
N ASN A 46 -1.95 -19.44 5.81
CA ASN A 46 -2.68 -20.52 5.13
C ASN A 46 -2.54 -20.47 3.60
N PHE A 47 -2.14 -19.33 3.02
CA PHE A 47 -2.00 -19.13 1.58
C PHE A 47 -0.54 -19.08 1.11
N GLY A 48 0.44 -18.97 2.02
CA GLY A 48 1.86 -18.89 1.68
C GLY A 48 2.75 -18.56 2.88
N SER A 49 4.07 -18.47 2.66
CA SER A 49 5.02 -18.03 3.68
C SER A 49 5.14 -16.51 3.71
N ILE A 50 5.39 -15.94 4.90
CA ILE A 50 5.77 -14.53 5.07
C ILE A 50 7.27 -14.51 5.45
N PRO A 51 8.19 -14.25 4.51
CA PRO A 51 9.63 -14.14 4.81
C PRO A 51 9.94 -12.85 5.59
N ASP A 52 11.14 -12.76 6.17
CA ASP A 52 11.59 -11.59 6.96
C ASP A 52 11.57 -10.25 6.19
N THR A 53 11.59 -10.31 4.85
CA THR A 53 11.52 -9.14 3.96
C THR A 53 10.09 -8.70 3.65
N GLU A 54 9.08 -9.44 4.11
CA GLU A 54 7.66 -9.19 3.88
C GLU A 54 6.93 -8.98 5.22
N ALA A 55 5.83 -8.25 5.18
CA ALA A 55 5.01 -8.01 6.36
C ALA A 55 3.53 -7.93 5.99
N VAL A 56 2.68 -8.46 6.87
CA VAL A 56 1.24 -8.25 6.78
C VAL A 56 0.91 -6.92 7.44
N ILE A 57 0.34 -6.00 6.64
CA ILE A 57 -0.16 -4.72 7.13
C ILE A 57 -1.67 -4.64 7.02
N ARG A 58 -2.31 -4.01 8.00
CA ARG A 58 -3.73 -3.67 8.01
C ARG A 58 -3.91 -2.24 7.54
N ILE A 59 -4.72 -2.09 6.49
CA ILE A 59 -5.16 -0.80 5.96
C ILE A 59 -6.67 -0.64 6.22
N PRO A 60 -7.12 0.48 6.82
CA PRO A 60 -8.53 0.75 7.02
C PRO A 60 -9.34 0.72 5.72
N ALA A 61 -10.58 0.21 5.79
CA ALA A 61 -11.49 0.26 4.64
C ALA A 61 -11.77 1.68 4.12
N ARG A 62 -11.70 2.70 4.99
CA ARG A 62 -11.86 4.11 4.60
C ARG A 62 -10.73 4.66 3.73
N MET A 63 -9.58 3.97 3.64
CA MET A 63 -8.50 4.31 2.70
C MET A 63 -8.77 3.84 1.27
N VAL A 64 -9.81 3.03 1.04
CA VAL A 64 -10.11 2.46 -0.28
C VAL A 64 -10.22 3.52 -1.38
N PRO A 65 -10.85 4.70 -1.19
CA PRO A 65 -10.88 5.74 -2.22
C PRO A 65 -9.48 6.23 -2.63
N GLN A 66 -8.56 6.39 -1.67
CA GLN A 66 -7.18 6.80 -1.89
C GLN A 66 -6.41 5.70 -2.61
N LEU A 67 -6.58 4.45 -2.18
CA LEU A 67 -5.95 3.29 -2.81
C LEU A 67 -6.39 3.11 -4.26
N ARG A 68 -7.68 3.29 -4.58
CA ARG A 68 -8.17 3.23 -5.97
C ARG A 68 -7.46 4.25 -6.87
N LYS A 69 -7.34 5.49 -6.42
CA LYS A 69 -6.61 6.53 -7.16
C LYS A 69 -5.13 6.19 -7.35
N ALA A 70 -4.51 5.59 -6.32
CA ALA A 70 -3.13 5.12 -6.39
C ALA A 70 -2.99 3.98 -7.41
N CYS A 71 -3.90 3.00 -7.42
CA CYS A 71 -3.94 1.94 -8.44
C CYS A 71 -4.06 2.52 -9.85
N ASP A 72 -5.01 3.44 -10.08
CA ASP A 72 -5.18 4.08 -11.39
C ASP A 72 -3.89 4.80 -11.87
N ALA A 73 -3.08 5.30 -10.93
CA ALA A 73 -1.82 5.96 -11.24
C ALA A 73 -0.67 4.99 -11.48
N ALA A 74 -0.57 3.93 -10.69
CA ALA A 74 0.36 2.84 -10.91
C ALA A 74 0.15 2.20 -12.29
N GLU A 75 -1.10 1.91 -12.65
CA GLU A 75 -1.44 1.34 -13.96
C GLU A 75 -1.02 2.25 -15.12
N ARG A 76 -1.26 3.56 -15.00
CA ARG A 76 -0.79 4.55 -15.98
C ARG A 76 0.74 4.57 -16.08
N ALA A 77 1.44 4.63 -14.95
CA ALA A 77 2.90 4.65 -14.91
C ALA A 77 3.52 3.38 -15.52
N ALA A 78 2.94 2.22 -15.26
CA ALA A 78 3.35 0.95 -15.86
C ALA A 78 3.17 0.98 -17.39
N SER A 79 2.02 1.43 -17.87
CA SER A 79 1.75 1.50 -19.32
C SER A 79 2.68 2.46 -20.07
N GLU A 80 3.09 3.56 -19.44
CA GLU A 80 4.04 4.50 -20.02
C GLU A 80 5.48 3.97 -19.99
N SER A 81 5.81 3.12 -19.03
CA SER A 81 7.12 2.50 -18.90
C SER A 81 7.34 1.44 -19.98
N ASP A 82 6.30 0.69 -20.36
CA ASP A 82 6.34 -0.24 -21.50
C ASP A 82 6.54 0.45 -22.86
N LEU A 83 6.26 1.76 -22.93
CA LEU A 83 6.50 2.58 -24.14
C LEU A 83 7.90 3.20 -24.21
N ARG A 84 8.71 3.16 -23.15
CA ARG A 84 10.06 3.77 -23.08
C ARG A 84 11.15 2.77 -23.41
#